data_AF-A0A0D8X871-F1
#
_entry.id   AF-A0A0D8X871-F1
#
_cell.length_a   1.000
_cell.length_b   1.000
_cell.length_c   1.000
_cell.angle_alpha   90.00
_cell.angle_beta   90.00
_cell.angle_gamma   90.00
#
_symmetry.space_group_name_H-M   'P 1'
#
loop_
_entity.id
_entity.type
_entity.pdbx_description
1 polymer ?
#
loop_
_entity_poly.entity_id
_entity_poly.type
_entity_poly.pdbx_seq_one_letter_code
_entity_poly.pdbx_strand_id
1 'polypeptide(L)'
;MSEQLLERQKRIFLLEEQIRSIAYATQKPIMRKVTEAKVEFSTDLSLTLTEICITDEYIRNVGTCPAYFLSLEFFDFELQTTPIFTNPSTTLDFTTIYNVVLSNLFLHFIETVSNTFLMKNLLLDFTSLPFGSEI
;
A
#
# COMPACT_ATOMS: atom_id res chain seq x y z
N MET A 1 -12.40 43.84 -25.80
CA MET A 1 -11.80 42.49 -25.64
C MET A 1 -10.50 42.52 -24.83
N SER A 2 -9.52 43.40 -25.14
CA SER A 2 -8.25 43.49 -24.38
C SER A 2 -8.40 44.03 -22.95
N GLU A 3 -9.28 45.02 -22.73
CA GLU A 3 -9.51 45.64 -21.41
C GLU A 3 -10.10 44.66 -20.38
N GLN A 4 -11.07 43.84 -20.80
CA GLN A 4 -11.66 42.80 -19.95
C GLN A 4 -10.63 41.73 -19.54
N LEU A 5 -9.64 41.44 -20.39
CA LEU A 5 -8.56 40.52 -20.05
C LEU A 5 -7.61 41.13 -19.01
N LEU A 6 -7.30 42.42 -19.15
CA LEU A 6 -6.46 43.13 -18.19
C LEU A 6 -7.13 43.21 -16.81
N GLU A 7 -8.44 43.44 -16.77
CA GLU A 7 -9.19 43.52 -15.53
C GLU A 7 -9.32 42.16 -14.84
N ARG A 8 -9.50 41.08 -15.62
CA ARG A 8 -9.41 39.71 -15.11
C ARG A 8 -8.03 39.39 -14.55
N GLN A 9 -6.96 39.82 -15.23
CA GLN A 9 -5.59 39.61 -14.75
C GLN A 9 -5.32 40.31 -13.42
N LYS A 10 -5.79 41.55 -13.27
CA LYS A 10 -5.72 42.29 -12.00
C LYS A 10 -6.49 41.59 -10.89
N ARG A 11 -7.66 41.04 -11.21
CA ARG A 11 -8.49 40.31 -10.25
C ARG A 11 -7.85 39.00 -9.81
N ILE A 12 -7.22 38.27 -10.73
CA ILE A 12 -6.46 37.05 -10.40
C ILE A 12 -5.32 37.38 -9.44
N PHE A 13 -4.52 38.40 -9.75
CA PHE A 13 -3.41 38.83 -8.91
C PHE A 13 -3.86 39.18 -7.47
N LEU A 14 -4.95 39.94 -7.35
CA LEU A 14 -5.54 40.31 -6.05
C LEU A 14 -5.99 39.08 -5.25
N LEU A 15 -6.63 38.11 -5.91
CA LEU A 15 -7.09 36.89 -5.26
C LEU A 15 -5.92 36.01 -4.81
N GLU A 16 -4.86 35.92 -5.61
CA GLU A 16 -3.63 35.21 -5.23
C GLU A 16 -2.94 35.84 -4.03
N GLU A 17 -2.90 37.18 -3.97
CA GLU A 17 -2.34 37.92 -2.82
C GLU A 17 -3.19 37.70 -1.56
N GLN A 18 -4.51 37.72 -1.68
CA GLN A 18 -5.43 37.42 -0.57
C GLN A 18 -5.26 35.99 -0.06
N ILE A 19 -5.19 34.98 -0.94
CA ILE A 19 -4.96 33.59 -0.56
C ILE A 19 -3.61 33.47 0.16
N ARG A 20 -2.57 34.12 -0.35
CA ARG A 20 -1.24 34.12 0.27
C ARG A 20 -1.27 34.78 1.66
N SER A 21 -1.95 35.91 1.78
CA SER A 21 -2.13 36.59 3.06
C SER A 21 -2.85 35.68 4.06
N ILE A 22 -3.96 35.04 3.67
CA ILE A 22 -4.72 34.14 4.55
C ILE A 22 -3.89 32.93 4.96
N ALA A 23 -3.17 32.31 4.02
CA ALA A 23 -2.37 31.12 4.29
C ALA A 23 -1.16 31.41 5.21
N TYR A 24 -0.59 32.61 5.14
CA TYR A 24 0.69 32.94 5.79
C TYR A 24 0.64 34.08 6.82
N ALA A 25 -0.51 34.72 7.07
CA ALA A 25 -0.63 35.87 8.00
C ALA A 25 -0.24 35.55 9.45
N THR A 26 -0.29 34.29 9.87
CA THR A 26 0.09 33.85 11.23
C THR A 26 1.40 33.06 11.28
N GLN A 27 2.03 32.79 10.13
CA GLN A 27 3.30 32.06 10.10
C GLN A 27 4.46 33.06 10.13
N LYS A 28 5.32 32.98 11.16
CA LYS A 28 6.66 33.59 11.09
C LYS A 28 7.30 33.09 9.79
N PRO A 29 7.92 33.96 8.96
CA PRO A 29 8.55 33.53 7.73
C PRO A 29 9.57 32.46 8.08
N ILE A 30 9.23 31.20 7.77
CA ILE A 30 10.20 30.13 7.79
C ILE A 30 11.15 30.52 6.69
N MET A 31 12.36 30.92 7.07
CA MET A 31 13.45 31.09 6.13
C MET A 31 13.55 29.76 5.40
N ARG A 32 13.04 29.71 4.16
CA ARG A 32 13.29 28.59 3.27
C ARG A 32 14.80 28.60 3.10
N LYS A 33 15.52 27.83 3.93
CA LYS A 33 16.65 27.11 3.39
C LYS A 33 16.11 26.50 2.12
N VAL A 34 16.71 26.85 1.00
CA VAL A 34 16.57 26.07 -0.21
C VAL A 34 17.03 24.69 0.20
N THR A 35 16.11 23.88 0.72
CA THR A 35 16.37 22.48 0.94
C THR A 35 16.54 21.98 -0.47
N GLU A 36 17.80 21.72 -0.79
CA GLU A 36 18.25 20.98 -1.95
C GLU A 36 17.16 20.01 -2.37
N ALA A 37 16.81 20.04 -3.66
CA ALA A 37 15.80 19.20 -4.28
C ALA A 37 15.67 17.89 -3.50
N LYS A 38 14.55 17.69 -2.81
CA LYS A 38 14.29 16.50 -2.00
C LYS A 38 14.53 15.32 -2.93
N VAL A 39 15.70 14.69 -2.82
CA VAL A 39 16.08 13.56 -3.66
C VAL A 39 15.14 12.45 -3.23
N GLU A 40 14.13 12.19 -4.05
CA GLU A 40 13.25 11.05 -3.89
C GLU A 40 14.10 9.82 -4.22
N PHE A 41 14.65 9.21 -3.18
CA PHE A 41 15.36 7.94 -3.31
C PHE A 41 14.32 6.84 -3.53
N SER A 42 14.29 6.28 -4.73
CA SER A 42 13.61 5.01 -4.97
C SER A 42 14.52 3.85 -4.61
N THR A 43 13.95 2.80 -4.05
CA THR A 43 14.66 1.56 -3.71
C THR A 43 13.78 0.38 -4.06
N ASP A 44 14.39 -0.66 -4.61
CA ASP A 44 13.71 -1.90 -4.90
C ASP A 44 13.61 -2.75 -3.62
N LEU A 45 12.39 -3.01 -3.19
CA LEU A 45 12.07 -3.89 -2.07
C LEU A 45 11.57 -5.23 -2.62
N SER A 46 12.25 -6.32 -2.27
CA SER A 46 11.84 -7.67 -2.64
C SER A 46 11.16 -8.36 -1.46
N LEU A 47 9.99 -8.94 -1.69
CA LEU A 47 9.30 -9.80 -0.75
C LEU A 47 9.19 -11.20 -1.35
N THR A 48 9.71 -12.19 -0.63
CA THR A 48 9.69 -13.59 -1.05
C THR A 48 8.95 -14.43 0.00
N LEU A 49 7.96 -15.19 -0.45
CA LEU A 49 7.29 -16.22 0.32
C LEU A 49 7.87 -17.56 -0.10
N THR A 50 8.44 -18.31 0.86
CA THR A 50 9.19 -19.55 0.58
C THR A 50 8.40 -20.82 0.89
N GLU A 51 7.59 -20.80 1.95
CA GLU A 51 6.84 -21.98 2.38
C GLU A 51 5.64 -21.56 3.22
N ILE A 52 4.57 -22.34 3.09
CA ILE A 52 3.43 -22.29 3.99
C ILE A 52 3.09 -23.70 4.46
N CYS A 53 2.86 -23.83 5.77
CA CYS A 53 2.50 -25.08 6.43
C CYS A 53 1.26 -24.88 7.29
N ILE A 54 0.24 -25.67 7.01
CA ILE A 54 -0.96 -25.81 7.84
C ILE A 54 -0.67 -26.88 8.89
N THR A 55 -0.99 -26.58 10.15
CA THR A 55 -0.74 -27.52 11.25
C THR A 55 -1.63 -28.75 11.18
N ASP A 56 -1.08 -29.92 11.52
CA ASP A 56 -1.83 -31.18 11.55
C ASP A 56 -3.03 -31.14 12.49
N GLU A 57 -2.94 -30.38 13.59
CA GLU A 57 -4.05 -30.18 14.52
C GLU A 57 -5.26 -29.53 13.84
N TYR A 58 -5.03 -28.52 13.00
CA TYR A 58 -6.08 -27.85 12.25
C TYR A 58 -6.71 -28.81 11.24
N ILE A 59 -5.90 -29.58 10.50
CA ILE A 59 -6.38 -30.55 9.51
C ILE A 59 -7.20 -31.65 10.18
N ARG A 60 -6.79 -32.13 11.37
CA ARG A 60 -7.55 -33.13 12.13
C ARG A 60 -8.91 -32.60 12.59
N ASN A 61 -8.98 -31.33 12.98
CA ASN A 61 -10.22 -30.70 13.41
C ASN A 61 -11.20 -30.49 12.24
N VAL A 62 -10.68 -30.17 11.05
CA VAL A 62 -11.48 -29.94 9.82
C VAL A 62 -11.78 -31.24 9.07
N GLY A 63 -10.98 -32.29 9.27
CA GLY A 63 -11.09 -33.59 8.61
C GLY A 63 -10.42 -33.67 7.23
N THR A 64 -10.06 -32.54 6.63
CA THR A 64 -9.30 -32.45 5.37
C THR A 64 -8.49 -31.15 5.33
N CYS A 65 -7.47 -31.09 4.47
CA CYS A 65 -6.79 -29.84 4.16
C CYS A 65 -7.70 -29.02 3.23
N PRO A 66 -8.13 -27.81 3.63
CA PRO A 66 -8.96 -26.98 2.77
C PRO A 66 -8.12 -26.34 1.65
N ALA A 67 -8.80 -25.90 0.59
CA ALA A 67 -8.18 -25.07 -0.43
C ALA A 67 -7.89 -23.67 0.13
N TYR A 68 -6.74 -23.11 -0.19
CA TYR A 68 -6.33 -21.77 0.24
C TYR A 68 -5.53 -21.04 -0.84
N PHE A 69 -5.55 -19.72 -0.80
CA PHE A 69 -4.63 -18.87 -1.54
C PHE A 69 -4.13 -17.76 -0.60
N LEU A 70 -3.07 -17.06 -1.01
CA LEU A 70 -2.51 -15.96 -0.25
C LEU A 70 -2.72 -14.68 -1.03
N SER A 71 -3.20 -13.65 -0.34
CA SER A 71 -3.23 -12.28 -0.84
C SER A 71 -2.18 -11.44 -0.11
N LEU A 72 -1.51 -10.56 -0.84
CA LEU A 72 -0.50 -9.66 -0.31
C LEU A 72 -0.87 -8.22 -0.68
N GLU A 73 -1.14 -7.42 0.35
CA GLU A 73 -1.36 -5.99 0.23
C GLU A 73 -0.16 -5.27 0.87
N PHE A 74 0.48 -4.38 0.11
CA PHE A 74 1.63 -3.63 0.59
C PHE A 74 1.55 -2.16 0.17
N PHE A 75 1.53 -1.27 1.17
CA PHE A 75 1.51 0.18 0.97
C PHE A 75 0.42 0.63 -0.04
N ASP A 76 0.75 1.50 -1.00
CA ASP A 76 -0.14 1.96 -2.07
C ASP A 76 -0.04 1.14 -3.37
N PHE A 77 0.59 -0.04 -3.31
CA PHE A 77 0.72 -0.93 -4.45
C PHE A 77 -0.54 -1.79 -4.65
N GLU A 78 -0.65 -2.34 -5.86
CA GLU A 78 -1.73 -3.25 -6.21
C GLU A 78 -1.67 -4.55 -5.39
N LEU A 79 -2.83 -5.03 -4.96
CA LEU A 79 -3.01 -6.30 -4.28
C LEU A 79 -2.55 -7.45 -5.19
N GLN A 80 -1.73 -8.34 -4.66
CA GLN A 80 -1.30 -9.55 -5.37
C GLN A 80 -1.87 -10.80 -4.75
N THR A 81 -2.09 -11.83 -5.56
CA THR A 81 -2.62 -13.12 -5.09
C THR A 81 -1.81 -14.29 -5.65
N THR A 82 -1.62 -15.32 -4.83
CA THR A 82 -1.05 -16.60 -5.29
C THR A 82 -2.12 -17.48 -5.94
N PRO A 83 -1.73 -18.50 -6.72
CA PRO A 83 -2.63 -19.58 -7.08
C PRO A 83 -3.23 -20.26 -5.85
N ILE A 84 -4.30 -21.03 -6.09
CA ILE A 84 -4.95 -21.85 -5.07
C ILE A 84 -4.11 -23.11 -4.81
N PHE A 85 -3.93 -23.45 -3.54
CA PHE A 85 -3.25 -24.63 -3.04
C PHE A 85 -4.21 -25.51 -2.25
N THR A 86 -3.97 -26.82 -2.27
CA THR A 86 -4.76 -27.82 -1.55
C THR A 86 -3.91 -28.71 -0.65
N ASN A 87 -2.58 -28.50 -0.65
CA ASN A 87 -1.64 -29.31 0.11
C ASN A 87 -1.38 -28.69 1.47
N PRO A 88 -1.21 -29.51 2.52
CA PRO A 88 -0.98 -29.03 3.88
C PRO A 88 0.37 -28.33 4.05
N SER A 89 1.38 -28.70 3.27
CA SER A 89 2.64 -27.96 3.13
C SER A 89 2.86 -27.70 1.64
N THR A 90 3.15 -26.45 1.31
CA THR A 90 3.47 -26.03 -0.05
C THR A 90 4.69 -25.12 -0.03
N THR A 91 5.70 -25.49 -0.81
CA THR A 91 6.82 -24.60 -1.13
C THR A 91 6.32 -23.52 -2.08
N LEU A 92 6.47 -22.27 -1.69
CA LEU A 92 6.14 -21.10 -2.49
C LEU A 92 7.44 -20.60 -3.12
N ASP A 93 7.43 -20.40 -4.43
CA ASP A 93 8.47 -19.63 -5.12
C ASP A 93 7.85 -18.32 -5.60
N PHE A 94 7.27 -17.58 -4.65
CA PHE A 94 6.59 -16.33 -4.93
C PHE A 94 7.47 -15.18 -4.48
N THR A 95 7.97 -14.41 -5.46
CA THR A 95 8.74 -13.20 -5.21
C THR A 95 8.13 -12.03 -5.94
N THR A 96 7.91 -10.94 -5.21
CA THR A 96 7.50 -9.66 -5.77
C THR A 96 8.51 -8.60 -5.45
N ILE A 97 8.78 -7.75 -6.45
CA ILE A 97 9.67 -6.60 -6.33
C ILE A 97 8.82 -5.33 -6.47
N TYR A 98 8.89 -4.48 -5.46
CA TYR A 98 8.24 -3.17 -5.43
C TYR A 98 9.29 -2.07 -5.57
N ASN A 99 9.07 -1.14 -6.51
CA ASN A 99 9.90 0.06 -6.58
C ASN A 99 9.30 1.13 -5.67
N VAL A 100 9.88 1.30 -4.49
CA VAL A 100 9.32 2.15 -3.44
C VAL A 100 10.06 3.46 -3.37
N VAL A 101 9.32 4.57 -3.34
CA VAL A 101 9.88 5.89 -3.05
C VAL A 101 9.96 6.08 -1.53
N LEU A 102 11.19 6.23 -1.01
CA LEU A 102 11.47 6.45 0.40
C LEU A 102 11.03 7.86 0.84
N SER A 103 9.75 7.99 1.14
CA SER A 103 9.12 9.22 1.62
C SER A 103 8.79 9.14 3.12
N ASN A 104 8.51 10.27 3.75
CA ASN A 104 8.04 10.30 5.15
C ASN A 104 6.75 9.48 5.34
N LEU A 105 5.91 9.38 4.31
CA LEU A 105 4.69 8.56 4.36
C LEU A 105 5.04 7.07 4.42
N PHE A 106 6.00 6.62 3.61
CA PHE A 106 6.49 5.25 3.63
C PHE A 106 7.14 4.90 4.98
N LEU A 107 7.98 5.80 5.52
CA LEU A 107 8.58 5.61 6.84
C LEU A 107 7.52 5.49 7.95
N HIS A 108 6.50 6.36 7.90
CA HIS A 108 5.39 6.30 8.85
C HIS A 108 4.55 5.02 8.70
N PHE A 109 4.34 4.55 7.47
CA PHE A 109 3.68 3.27 7.19
C PHE A 109 4.46 2.12 7.83
N ILE A 110 5.78 2.04 7.62
CA ILE A 110 6.62 1.01 8.24
C ILE A 110 6.62 1.13 9.77
N GLU A 111 6.66 2.33 10.35
CA GLU A 111 6.59 2.51 11.81
C GLU A 111 5.25 2.05 12.41
N THR A 112 4.15 2.28 11.68
CA THR A 112 2.81 1.85 12.10
C THR A 112 2.61 0.35 11.93
N VAL A 113 3.05 -0.22 10.81
CA VAL A 113 2.94 -1.64 10.48
C VAL A 113 3.98 -2.49 11.22
N SER A 114 5.17 -1.98 11.53
CA SER A 114 6.18 -2.73 12.29
C SER A 114 5.71 -3.11 13.69
N ASN A 115 4.93 -2.23 14.33
CA ASN A 115 4.26 -2.52 15.60
C ASN A 115 3.06 -3.47 15.44
N THR A 116 2.58 -3.67 14.22
CA THR A 116 1.42 -4.48 13.85
C THR A 116 1.76 -5.44 12.70
N PHE A 117 2.89 -6.16 12.79
CA PHE A 117 3.18 -7.29 11.89
C PHE A 117 2.26 -8.48 12.23
N LEU A 118 0.96 -8.22 12.38
CA LEU A 118 -0.05 -9.22 12.15
C LEU A 118 -0.08 -9.42 10.64
N MET A 119 0.08 -10.66 10.19
CA MET A 119 -0.36 -11.08 8.86
C MET A 119 -1.87 -10.81 8.74
N LYS A 120 -2.25 -9.55 8.54
CA LYS A 120 -3.63 -9.08 8.64
C LYS A 120 -4.40 -9.28 7.34
N ASN A 121 -3.71 -9.60 6.25
CA ASN A 121 -4.30 -9.73 4.93
C ASN A 121 -3.96 -11.07 4.25
N LEU A 122 -3.66 -12.11 5.03
CA LEU A 122 -3.84 -13.46 4.53
C LEU A 122 -5.34 -13.75 4.66
N LEU A 123 -6.13 -13.34 3.66
CA LEU A 123 -7.47 -13.87 3.51
C LEU A 123 -7.30 -15.33 3.12
N LEU A 124 -7.16 -16.21 4.12
CA LEU A 124 -7.38 -17.64 3.94
C LEU A 124 -8.87 -17.81 3.69
N ASP A 125 -9.28 -17.51 2.46
CA ASP A 125 -10.61 -17.84 1.98
C ASP A 125 -10.67 -19.35 1.86
N PHE A 126 -11.04 -19.99 2.96
CA PHE A 126 -11.50 -21.38 2.98
C PHE A 126 -12.88 -21.42 2.31
N THR A 127 -12.91 -21.18 1.01
CA THR A 127 -14.08 -21.52 0.22
C THR A 127 -14.16 -23.04 0.25
N SER A 128 -15.05 -23.57 1.08
CA SER A 128 -15.55 -24.93 0.93
C SER A 128 -16.15 -25.00 -0.47
N LEU A 129 -15.35 -25.45 -1.44
CA LEU A 129 -15.87 -25.84 -2.74
C LEU A 129 -16.93 -26.91 -2.44
N PRO A 130 -18.21 -26.68 -2.80
CA PRO A 130 -19.20 -27.71 -2.62
C PRO A 130 -18.74 -28.89 -3.46
N PHE A 131 -18.55 -30.04 -2.80
CA PHE A 131 -18.45 -31.32 -3.50
C PHE A 131 -19.73 -31.48 -4.32
N GLY A 132 -19.64 -31.14 -5.60
CA GLY A 132 -20.60 -31.54 -6.61
C GLY A 132 -20.46 -33.04 -6.81
N SER A 133 -21.14 -33.80 -5.95
CA SER A 133 -21.52 -35.17 -6.26
C SER A 133 -22.61 -35.12 -7.34
N GLU A 134 -22.23 -35.29 -8.60
CA GLU A 134 -23.13 -35.77 -9.64
C GLU A 134 -22.51 -37.01 -10.30
N ILE A 135 -23.04 -38.15 -9.81
CA ILE A 135 -23.33 -39.44 -10.46
C ILE A 135 -22.57 -39.77 -11.75
#